data_AF-A0A1Z9WJ28-F1
#
_entry.id   AF-A0A1Z9WJ28-F1
#
_cell.length_a   1.000
_cell.length_b   1.000
_cell.length_c   1.000
_cell.angle_alpha   90.00
_cell.angle_beta   90.00
_cell.angle_gamma   90.00
#
_symmetry.space_group_name_H-M   'P 1'
#
loop_
_entity.id
_entity.type
_entity.pdbx_description
1 polymer ?
#
loop_
_entity_poly.entity_id
_entity_poly.type
_entity_poly.pdbx_seq_one_letter_code
_entity_poly.pdbx_strand_id
1 'polypeptide(L)'
;MLQLVRSQQACIERIRSAVRWARRLVVMIGAPGQGKSTVIEALVLASTVNPLLLDGELLSDRTDAILRLIGLAGLRPEGTDLEMLARLQNKHQTGTEQGIPEIIVDDAHRLPDDVLRLFQELSAGAYGRRWSVLLVGEDGLVSQFQALKPKPTLSSTVLLPRWDQHDLEEACTALHPGLEIAARAPQLLQQFAMHPKQLLRAASGDDRIMDSDVEAVHQQQASVSHSVTSSVAIGLGIVIAVSAAIFIFVQMNNDDGIPSKPTMIPLAPNKQ
;
A
#
# COMPACT_ATOMS: atom_id res chain seq x y z
N MET A 1 17.87 13.79 -11.64
CA MET A 1 16.59 13.07 -11.39
C MET A 1 16.00 12.71 -12.73
N LEU A 2 15.51 11.48 -12.90
CA LEU A 2 14.72 11.12 -14.07
C LEU A 2 13.44 11.94 -14.06
N GLN A 3 13.05 12.46 -15.23
CA GLN A 3 11.74 13.09 -15.39
C GLN A 3 10.65 12.04 -15.10
N LEU A 4 9.57 12.45 -14.44
CA LEU A 4 8.43 11.58 -14.19
C LEU A 4 7.78 11.20 -15.51
N VAL A 5 7.77 9.90 -15.81
CA VAL A 5 7.04 9.38 -16.96
C VAL A 5 5.52 9.43 -16.71
N ARG A 6 4.74 9.38 -17.78
CA ARG A 6 3.27 9.43 -17.73
C ARG A 6 2.64 8.47 -16.72
N SER A 7 3.08 7.21 -16.62
CA SER A 7 2.52 6.25 -15.65
C SER A 7 2.70 6.68 -14.20
N GLN A 8 3.85 7.28 -13.86
CA GLN A 8 4.14 7.83 -12.54
C GLN A 8 3.31 9.08 -12.26
N GLN A 9 3.16 9.97 -13.25
CA GLN A 9 2.28 11.13 -13.15
C GLN A 9 0.82 10.72 -12.91
N ALA A 10 0.33 9.72 -13.64
CA ALA A 10 -1.01 9.17 -13.44
C ALA A 10 -1.18 8.56 -12.03
N CYS A 11 -0.14 7.91 -11.50
CA CYS A 11 -0.13 7.39 -10.13
C CYS A 11 -0.24 8.53 -9.10
N ILE A 12 0.53 9.59 -9.27
CA ILE A 12 0.49 10.79 -8.41
C ILE A 12 -0.91 11.40 -8.41
N GLU A 13 -1.53 11.58 -9.58
CA GLU A 13 -2.87 12.17 -9.67
C GLU A 13 -3.96 11.28 -9.05
N ARG A 14 -3.84 9.95 -9.16
CA ARG A 14 -4.71 9.01 -8.44
C ARG A 14 -4.55 9.12 -6.93
N ILE A 15 -3.30 9.20 -6.43
CA ILE A 15 -3.03 9.41 -4.99
C ILE A 15 -3.65 10.73 -4.55
N ARG A 16 -3.41 11.83 -5.28
CA ARG A 16 -3.97 13.14 -4.96
C ARG A 16 -5.49 13.12 -4.90
N SER A 17 -6.11 12.50 -5.90
CA SER A 17 -7.56 12.34 -5.94
C SER A 17 -8.07 11.51 -4.76
N ALA A 18 -7.42 10.39 -4.46
CA ALA A 18 -7.79 9.54 -3.32
C ALA A 18 -7.63 10.30 -1.99
N VAL A 19 -6.57 11.06 -1.80
CA VAL A 19 -6.40 11.88 -0.59
C VAL A 19 -7.47 12.96 -0.48
N ARG A 20 -7.79 13.68 -1.57
CA ARG A 20 -8.82 14.74 -1.57
C ARG A 20 -10.22 14.20 -1.27
N TRP A 21 -10.58 13.10 -1.91
CA TRP A 21 -11.96 12.59 -1.91
C TRP A 21 -12.20 11.48 -0.89
N ALA A 22 -11.24 10.57 -0.71
CA ALA A 22 -11.35 9.48 0.26
C ALA A 22 -10.88 9.89 1.68
N ARG A 23 -10.14 11.01 1.81
CA ARG A 23 -9.77 11.71 3.06
C ARG A 23 -9.24 10.87 4.22
N ARG A 24 -8.73 9.64 4.03
CA ARG A 24 -8.51 8.75 5.19
C ARG A 24 -7.23 7.92 5.05
N LEU A 25 -7.21 6.89 4.22
CA LEU A 25 -6.03 6.05 4.09
C LEU A 25 -5.89 5.57 2.66
N VAL A 26 -4.75 5.89 2.06
CA VAL A 26 -4.39 5.47 0.71
C VAL A 26 -3.28 4.44 0.83
N VAL A 27 -3.39 3.35 0.06
CA VAL A 27 -2.32 2.35 -0.06
C VAL A 27 -1.79 2.40 -1.48
N MET A 28 -0.51 2.73 -1.65
CA MET A 28 0.18 2.60 -2.93
C MET A 28 0.96 1.29 -2.97
N ILE A 29 0.73 0.50 -4.01
CA ILE A 29 1.42 -0.77 -4.23
C ILE A 29 2.23 -0.71 -5.52
N GLY A 30 3.44 -1.26 -5.49
CA GLY A 30 4.22 -1.56 -6.68
C GLY A 30 5.31 -2.58 -6.39
N ALA A 31 5.81 -3.24 -7.43
CA ALA A 31 6.89 -4.20 -7.33
C ALA A 31 8.20 -3.57 -6.80
N PRO A 32 9.13 -4.39 -6.30
CA PRO A 32 10.48 -3.93 -5.97
C PRO A 32 11.12 -3.21 -7.16
N GLY A 33 11.67 -2.02 -6.92
CA GLY A 33 12.37 -1.25 -7.95
C GLY A 33 11.50 -0.54 -9.00
N GLN A 34 10.17 -0.64 -8.93
CA GLN A 34 9.23 -0.03 -9.91
C GLN A 34 9.19 1.51 -9.89
N GLY A 35 9.87 2.15 -8.94
CA GLY A 35 9.93 3.62 -8.83
C GLY A 35 8.94 4.23 -7.84
N LYS A 36 8.52 3.48 -6.82
CA LYS A 36 7.68 3.97 -5.71
C LYS A 36 8.31 5.21 -5.03
N SER A 37 9.61 5.17 -4.73
CA SER A 37 10.34 6.29 -4.11
C SER A 37 10.33 7.54 -5.00
N THR A 38 10.41 7.40 -6.34
CA THR A 38 10.31 8.52 -7.28
C THR A 38 8.93 9.19 -7.22
N VAL A 39 7.86 8.40 -7.03
CA VAL A 39 6.50 8.93 -6.81
C VAL A 39 6.39 9.66 -5.47
N ILE A 40 6.97 9.11 -4.40
CA ILE A 40 7.01 9.76 -3.07
C ILE A 40 7.77 11.08 -3.16
N GLU A 41 8.98 11.09 -3.71
CA GLU A 41 9.80 12.29 -3.88
C GLU A 41 9.05 13.38 -4.65
N ALA A 42 8.40 13.02 -5.75
CA ALA A 42 7.59 13.94 -6.54
C ALA A 42 6.40 14.51 -5.76
N LEU A 43 5.72 13.69 -4.95
CA LEU A 43 4.63 14.15 -4.08
C LEU A 43 5.12 15.14 -3.03
N VAL A 44 6.27 14.85 -2.40
CA VAL A 44 6.88 15.71 -1.38
C VAL A 44 7.34 17.04 -1.99
N LEU A 45 8.07 17.00 -3.12
CA LEU A 45 8.61 18.18 -3.79
C LEU A 45 7.51 19.11 -4.33
N ALA A 46 6.38 18.56 -4.75
CA ALA A 46 5.26 19.34 -5.24
C ALA A 46 4.35 19.88 -4.13
N SER A 47 4.69 19.63 -2.86
CA SER A 47 3.85 20.00 -1.72
C SER A 47 4.18 21.37 -1.15
N THR A 48 3.13 22.14 -0.81
CA THR A 48 3.31 23.35 0.02
C THR A 48 3.34 23.04 1.52
N VAL A 49 3.06 21.79 1.91
CA VAL A 49 3.11 21.30 3.29
C VAL A 49 4.09 20.15 3.37
N ASN A 50 5.07 20.20 4.27
CA ASN A 50 6.04 19.11 4.38
C ASN A 50 5.39 17.88 5.05
N PRO A 51 5.16 16.75 4.34
CA PRO A 51 4.61 15.56 4.95
C PRO A 51 5.62 14.89 5.88
N LEU A 52 5.12 14.18 6.89
CA LEU A 52 5.95 13.35 7.76
C LEU A 52 6.27 12.05 7.03
N LEU A 53 7.48 11.96 6.48
CA LEU A 53 7.98 10.77 5.81
C LEU A 53 8.63 9.82 6.81
N LEU A 54 8.08 8.61 6.91
CA LEU A 54 8.59 7.52 7.73
C LEU A 54 9.09 6.38 6.83
N ASP A 55 10.16 5.75 7.28
CA ASP A 55 10.68 4.50 6.71
C ASP A 55 10.17 3.33 7.56
N GLY A 56 9.34 2.48 6.97
CA GLY A 56 8.73 1.34 7.63
C GLY A 56 9.73 0.25 8.04
N GLU A 57 10.91 0.20 7.42
CA GLU A 57 11.99 -0.70 7.87
C GLU A 57 12.51 -0.35 9.26
N LEU A 58 12.39 0.92 9.65
CA LEU A 58 12.93 1.44 10.90
C LEU A 58 11.92 1.44 12.04
N LEU A 59 10.66 1.06 11.79
CA LEU A 59 9.57 1.09 12.78
C LEU A 59 9.38 -0.27 13.43
N SER A 60 9.85 -0.42 14.67
CA SER A 60 9.81 -1.69 15.41
C SER A 60 8.53 -1.90 16.21
N ASP A 61 7.92 -0.82 16.72
CA ASP A 61 6.71 -0.87 17.53
C ASP A 61 5.95 0.45 17.49
N ARG A 62 4.74 0.44 18.07
CA ARG A 62 3.88 1.61 18.15
C ARG A 62 4.54 2.84 18.78
N THR A 63 5.25 2.68 19.88
CA THR A 63 5.84 3.81 20.60
C THR A 63 6.99 4.41 19.79
N ASP A 64 7.82 3.59 19.15
CA ASP A 64 8.87 4.05 18.22
C ASP A 64 8.28 4.85 17.05
N ALA A 65 7.18 4.38 16.45
CA ALA A 65 6.49 5.11 15.39
C ALA A 65 5.99 6.49 15.87
N ILE A 66 5.43 6.58 17.08
CA ILE A 66 5.00 7.85 17.67
C ILE A 66 6.20 8.76 17.93
N LEU A 67 7.27 8.26 18.55
CA LEU A 67 8.48 9.04 18.84
C LEU A 67 9.09 9.62 17.57
N ARG A 68 9.12 8.86 16.47
CA ARG A 68 9.61 9.34 15.17
C ARG A 68 8.69 10.40 14.56
N LEU A 69 7.37 10.24 14.63
CA LEU A 69 6.42 11.28 14.20
C LEU A 69 6.64 12.58 14.99
N ILE A 70 6.83 12.49 16.30
CA ILE A 70 7.12 13.63 17.18
C ILE A 70 8.44 14.29 16.80
N GLY A 71 9.48 13.50 16.57
CA GLY A 71 10.79 13.99 16.12
C GLY A 71 10.73 14.71 14.77
N LEU A 72 10.05 14.11 13.78
CA LEU A 72 9.86 14.70 12.45
C LEU A 72 9.04 16.01 12.50
N ALA A 73 8.07 16.09 13.41
CA ALA A 73 7.33 17.31 13.66
C ALA A 73 8.11 18.35 14.48
N GLY A 74 9.35 18.07 14.90
CA GLY A 74 10.16 18.95 15.73
C GLY A 74 9.56 19.22 17.11
N LEU A 75 8.92 18.20 17.69
CA LEU A 75 8.36 18.21 19.04
C LEU A 75 9.28 17.43 20.00
N ARG A 76 9.19 17.72 21.30
CA ARG A 76 9.89 16.94 22.33
C ARG A 76 9.07 15.72 22.72
N PRO A 77 9.69 14.53 22.90
CA PRO A 77 9.01 13.32 23.34
C PRO A 77 8.76 13.41 24.85
N GLU A 78 7.66 14.06 25.24
CA GLU A 78 7.28 14.23 26.64
C GLU A 78 5.84 13.77 26.81
N GLY A 79 5.60 13.04 27.91
CA GLY A 79 4.29 12.50 28.26
C GLY A 79 4.07 11.09 27.74
N THR A 80 2.81 10.65 27.86
CA THR A 80 2.33 9.37 27.33
C THR A 80 2.14 9.43 25.81
N ASP A 81 2.03 8.27 25.17
CA ASP A 81 1.73 8.16 23.73
C ASP A 81 0.51 8.99 23.31
N LEU A 82 -0.54 9.00 24.13
CA LEU A 82 -1.75 9.77 23.87
C LEU A 82 -1.50 11.28 23.91
N GLU A 83 -0.72 11.75 24.89
CA GLU A 83 -0.36 13.17 25.03
C GLU A 83 0.54 13.62 23.89
N MET A 84 1.50 12.78 23.48
CA MET A 84 2.36 13.04 22.32
C MET A 84 1.52 13.16 21.05
N LEU A 85 0.62 12.20 20.78
CA LEU A 85 -0.26 12.25 19.62
C LEU A 85 -1.16 13.50 19.62
N ALA A 86 -1.74 13.87 20.77
CA ALA A 86 -2.54 15.08 20.90
C ALA A 86 -1.74 16.36 20.57
N ARG A 87 -0.48 16.45 21.03
CA ARG A 87 0.42 17.57 20.69
C ARG A 87 0.76 17.61 19.21
N LEU A 88 1.01 16.45 18.60
CA LEU A 88 1.26 16.32 17.17
C LEU A 88 0.08 16.87 16.35
N GLN A 89 -1.16 16.55 16.77
CA GLN A 89 -2.37 17.03 16.09
C GLN A 89 -2.51 18.55 16.05
N ASN A 90 -2.14 19.22 17.16
CA ASN A 90 -2.29 20.67 17.30
C ASN A 90 -1.24 21.46 16.51
N LYS A 91 -0.06 20.87 16.27
CA LYS A 91 1.03 21.54 15.56
C LYS A 91 0.93 21.41 14.04
N HIS A 92 0.45 20.27 13.54
CA HIS A 92 0.53 19.97 12.12
C HIS A 92 -0.62 20.59 11.33
N GLN A 93 -0.28 21.42 10.34
CA GLN A 93 -1.24 22.04 9.43
C GLN A 93 -1.87 21.00 8.48
N THR A 94 -3.13 21.20 8.11
CA THR A 94 -3.86 20.29 7.23
C THR A 94 -3.50 20.51 5.76
N GLY A 95 -2.87 19.51 5.13
CA GLY A 95 -2.52 19.51 3.70
C GLY A 95 -3.61 18.95 2.77
N THR A 96 -4.80 18.63 3.29
CA THR A 96 -5.79 17.79 2.59
C THR A 96 -6.37 18.42 1.31
N GLU A 97 -6.45 19.74 1.23
CA GLU A 97 -7.04 20.46 0.08
C GLU A 97 -6.23 20.25 -1.21
N GLN A 98 -4.92 20.06 -1.10
CA GLN A 98 -4.04 19.79 -2.25
C GLN A 98 -3.97 18.31 -2.63
N GLY A 99 -4.58 17.41 -1.85
CA GLY A 99 -4.47 15.96 -2.06
C GLY A 99 -3.13 15.38 -1.64
N ILE A 100 -2.43 16.06 -0.73
CA ILE A 100 -1.12 15.60 -0.28
C ILE A 100 -1.30 14.88 1.07
N PRO A 101 -0.80 13.64 1.21
CA PRO A 101 -0.83 12.94 2.49
C PRO A 101 -0.05 13.73 3.55
N GLU A 102 -0.54 13.76 4.78
CA GLU A 102 0.18 14.36 5.90
C GLU A 102 1.26 13.42 6.44
N ILE A 103 1.02 12.12 6.36
CA ILE A 103 1.98 11.07 6.71
C ILE A 103 2.18 10.17 5.49
N ILE A 104 3.43 9.92 5.15
CA ILE A 104 3.82 8.93 4.14
C ILE A 104 4.68 7.90 4.85
N VAL A 105 4.34 6.63 4.71
CA VAL A 105 5.14 5.52 5.25
C VAL A 105 5.64 4.68 4.09
N ASP A 106 6.94 4.79 3.80
CA ASP A 106 7.61 3.92 2.83
C ASP A 106 7.81 2.53 3.43
N ASP A 107 7.94 1.52 2.58
CA ASP A 107 8.12 0.11 2.99
C ASP A 107 7.12 -0.39 4.05
N ALA A 108 5.88 0.09 3.97
CA ALA A 108 4.81 -0.21 4.93
C ALA A 108 4.44 -1.70 5.02
N HIS A 109 4.82 -2.51 4.03
CA HIS A 109 4.66 -3.97 4.01
C HIS A 109 5.53 -4.69 5.05
N ARG A 110 6.48 -3.98 5.67
CA ARG A 110 7.33 -4.50 6.75
C ARG A 110 6.86 -4.11 8.15
N LEU A 111 5.83 -3.29 8.24
CA LEU A 111 5.34 -2.78 9.50
C LEU A 111 4.70 -3.91 10.33
N PRO A 112 4.96 -3.92 11.65
CA PRO A 112 4.18 -4.70 12.59
C PRO A 112 2.69 -4.31 12.58
N ASP A 113 1.81 -5.26 12.90
CA ASP A 113 0.35 -5.06 12.88
C ASP A 113 -0.14 -4.00 13.89
N ASP A 114 0.54 -3.80 15.01
CA ASP A 114 0.25 -2.72 15.96
C ASP A 114 0.58 -1.33 15.39
N VAL A 115 1.65 -1.22 14.60
CA VAL A 115 2.03 0.01 13.90
C VAL A 115 1.08 0.31 12.74
N LEU A 116 0.69 -0.70 11.95
CA LEU A 116 -0.35 -0.52 10.93
C LEU A 116 -1.68 -0.07 11.54
N ARG A 117 -2.04 -0.62 12.70
CA ARG A 117 -3.23 -0.19 13.46
C ARG A 117 -3.12 1.26 13.94
N LEU A 118 -1.95 1.71 14.37
CA LEU A 118 -1.73 3.13 14.71
C LEU A 118 -2.09 4.04 13.53
N PHE A 119 -1.63 3.73 12.32
CA PHE A 119 -1.94 4.54 11.14
C PHE A 119 -3.43 4.47 10.75
N GLN A 120 -4.06 3.31 10.90
CA GLN A 120 -5.51 3.17 10.78
C GLN A 120 -6.24 4.08 11.79
N GLU A 121 -5.86 4.07 13.06
CA GLU A 121 -6.46 4.89 14.12
C GLU A 121 -6.28 6.39 13.86
N LEU A 122 -5.10 6.81 13.42
CA LEU A 122 -4.81 8.19 13.02
C LEU A 122 -5.70 8.64 11.84
N SER A 123 -5.84 7.78 10.83
CA SER A 123 -6.73 8.05 9.68
C SER A 123 -8.21 8.06 10.05
N ALA A 124 -8.61 7.26 11.05
CA ALA A 124 -9.98 7.21 11.56
C ALA A 124 -10.33 8.42 12.44
N GLY A 125 -9.31 9.07 13.02
CA GLY A 125 -9.47 10.20 13.95
C GLY A 125 -9.62 9.76 15.40
N ALA A 126 -9.07 8.60 15.78
CA ALA A 126 -9.15 8.08 17.14
C ALA A 126 -8.52 9.03 18.18
N TYR A 127 -7.57 9.87 17.74
CA TYR A 127 -6.81 10.78 18.60
C TYR A 127 -7.23 12.25 18.45
N GLY A 128 -8.36 12.52 17.81
CA GLY A 128 -8.89 13.87 17.57
C GLY A 128 -9.24 14.09 16.10
N ARG A 129 -8.48 14.93 15.39
CA ARG A 129 -8.67 15.10 13.94
C ARG A 129 -8.18 13.88 13.17
N ARG A 130 -8.75 13.70 11.98
CA ARG A 130 -8.29 12.70 11.01
C ARG A 130 -7.02 13.19 10.31
N TRP A 131 -6.12 12.26 10.06
CA TRP A 131 -4.91 12.47 9.27
C TRP A 131 -5.04 11.80 7.91
N SER A 132 -4.54 12.44 6.85
CA SER A 132 -4.35 11.74 5.57
C SER A 132 -3.06 10.93 5.61
N VAL A 133 -3.18 9.62 5.48
CA VAL A 133 -2.04 8.70 5.52
C VAL A 133 -1.90 7.98 4.17
N LEU A 134 -0.67 7.91 3.67
CA LEU A 134 -0.28 7.10 2.52
C LEU A 134 0.66 5.98 3.00
N LEU A 135 0.22 4.74 2.88
CA LEU A 135 1.06 3.55 3.09
C LEU A 135 1.60 3.11 1.73
N VAL A 136 2.91 2.97 1.62
CA VAL A 136 3.58 2.57 0.37
C VAL A 136 4.26 1.23 0.56
N GLY A 137 4.05 0.28 -0.34
CA GLY A 137 4.69 -1.02 -0.21
C GLY A 137 4.50 -1.93 -1.41
N GLU A 138 4.64 -3.22 -1.15
CA GLU A 138 4.52 -4.31 -2.13
C GLU A 138 3.16 -5.02 -2.02
N ASP A 139 2.93 -6.02 -2.88
CA ASP A 139 1.62 -6.65 -3.08
C ASP A 139 1.02 -7.24 -1.78
N GLY A 140 1.87 -7.68 -0.85
CA GLY A 140 1.44 -8.21 0.46
C GLY A 140 0.86 -7.18 1.43
N LEU A 141 1.07 -5.88 1.21
CA LEU A 141 0.62 -4.83 2.13
C LEU A 141 -0.90 -4.78 2.27
N VAL A 142 -1.64 -4.89 1.16
CA VAL A 142 -3.10 -4.78 1.21
C VAL A 142 -3.73 -5.98 1.91
N SER A 143 -3.22 -7.19 1.69
CA SER A 143 -3.72 -8.39 2.37
C SER A 143 -3.40 -8.34 3.86
N GLN A 144 -2.18 -7.96 4.24
CA GLN A 144 -1.79 -7.75 5.64
C GLN A 144 -2.72 -6.72 6.30
N PHE A 145 -2.91 -5.56 5.66
CA PHE A 145 -3.75 -4.50 6.18
C PHE A 145 -5.21 -4.95 6.35
N GLN A 146 -5.77 -5.67 5.37
CA GLN A 146 -7.14 -6.18 5.45
C GLN A 146 -7.35 -7.26 6.52
N ALA A 147 -6.28 -7.94 6.95
CA ALA A 147 -6.30 -8.96 7.99
C ALA A 147 -6.30 -8.37 9.42
N LEU A 148 -6.05 -7.07 9.58
CA LEU A 148 -5.99 -6.42 10.90
C LEU A 148 -7.31 -6.52 11.68
N LYS A 149 -7.18 -6.51 13.02
CA LYS A 149 -8.31 -6.47 13.95
C LYS A 149 -8.20 -5.22 14.85
N PRO A 150 -9.21 -4.33 14.88
CA PRO A 150 -10.47 -4.39 14.13
C PRO A 150 -10.27 -4.18 12.62
N LYS A 151 -11.14 -4.81 11.80
CA LYS A 151 -11.04 -4.75 10.34
C LYS A 151 -11.06 -3.30 9.87
N PRO A 152 -10.09 -2.86 9.06
CA PRO A 152 -10.05 -1.48 8.60
C PRO A 152 -11.20 -1.15 7.67
N THR A 153 -11.66 0.10 7.76
CA THR A 153 -12.53 0.71 6.75
C THR A 153 -11.82 0.79 5.40
N LEU A 154 -12.57 0.60 4.32
CA LEU A 154 -12.07 0.54 2.93
C LEU A 154 -11.04 1.64 2.65
N SER A 155 -9.79 1.23 2.39
CA SER A 155 -8.73 2.11 1.90
C SER A 155 -8.79 2.23 0.38
N SER A 156 -8.43 3.40 -0.15
CA SER A 156 -8.21 3.54 -1.59
C SER A 156 -6.87 2.91 -1.94
N THR A 157 -6.89 1.84 -2.75
CA THR A 157 -5.66 1.21 -3.23
C THR A 157 -5.30 1.78 -4.60
N VAL A 158 -4.07 2.27 -4.73
CA VAL A 158 -3.50 2.78 -5.98
C VAL A 158 -2.37 1.85 -6.40
N LEU A 159 -2.51 1.22 -7.56
CA LEU A 159 -1.45 0.41 -8.15
C LEU A 159 -0.55 1.30 -8.99
N LEU A 160 0.76 1.22 -8.76
CA LEU A 160 1.76 1.80 -9.64
C LEU A 160 1.73 1.02 -10.96
N PRO A 161 1.43 1.66 -12.11
CA PRO A 161 1.33 0.95 -13.36
C PRO A 161 2.70 0.42 -13.81
N ARG A 162 2.68 -0.69 -14.56
CA ARG A 162 3.86 -1.13 -15.30
C ARG A 162 4.23 -0.07 -16.32
N TRP A 163 5.52 0.07 -16.63
CA TRP A 163 5.93 0.94 -17.72
C TRP A 163 5.41 0.40 -19.05
N ASP A 164 4.90 1.31 -19.88
CA ASP A 164 4.50 1.00 -21.25
C ASP A 164 5.52 1.55 -22.27
N GLN A 165 5.19 1.39 -23.55
CA GLN A 165 6.05 1.88 -24.63
C GLN A 165 6.24 3.40 -24.60
N HIS A 166 5.22 4.16 -24.24
CA HIS A 166 5.32 5.62 -24.19
C HIS A 166 6.21 6.05 -23.02
N ASP A 167 6.08 5.41 -21.86
CA ASP A 167 6.93 5.68 -20.71
C ASP A 167 8.41 5.44 -21.05
N LEU A 168 8.70 4.34 -21.75
CA LEU A 168 10.06 4.01 -22.18
C LEU A 168 10.60 5.02 -23.20
N GLU A 169 9.82 5.37 -24.22
CA GLU A 169 10.21 6.35 -25.24
C GLU A 169 10.43 7.74 -24.64
N GLU A 170 9.55 8.19 -23.73
CA GLU A 170 9.69 9.46 -23.01
C GLU A 170 11.00 9.50 -22.20
N ALA A 171 11.24 8.45 -21.40
CA ALA A 171 12.44 8.37 -20.58
C ALA A 171 13.73 8.25 -21.41
N CYS A 172 13.72 7.45 -22.48
CA CYS A 172 14.87 7.31 -23.39
C CYS A 172 15.16 8.62 -24.11
N THR A 173 14.15 9.33 -24.59
CA THR A 173 14.33 10.63 -25.26
C THR A 173 14.95 11.66 -24.32
N ALA A 174 14.54 11.65 -23.04
CA ALA A 174 15.07 12.56 -22.03
C ALA A 174 16.53 12.25 -21.65
N LEU A 175 16.92 10.97 -21.58
CA LEU A 175 18.26 10.54 -21.17
C LEU A 175 19.27 10.47 -22.32
N HIS A 176 18.82 10.01 -23.48
CA HIS A 176 19.64 9.72 -24.65
C HIS A 176 18.95 10.25 -25.92
N PRO A 177 19.04 11.57 -26.18
CA PRO A 177 18.45 12.17 -27.37
C PRO A 177 18.97 11.47 -28.64
N GLY A 178 18.06 10.95 -29.46
CA GLY A 178 18.38 10.23 -30.70
C GLY A 178 18.50 8.71 -30.58
N LEU A 179 18.27 8.11 -29.41
CA LEU A 179 18.19 6.65 -29.26
C LEU A 179 16.87 6.12 -29.84
N GLU A 180 16.94 5.34 -30.93
CA GLU A 180 15.77 4.67 -31.51
C GLU A 180 15.45 3.36 -30.76
N ILE A 181 14.47 3.42 -29.85
CA ILE A 181 14.10 2.26 -29.00
C ILE A 181 12.89 1.48 -29.50
N ALA A 182 12.09 2.05 -30.42
CA ALA A 182 10.79 1.51 -30.83
C ALA A 182 10.84 0.04 -31.29
N ALA A 183 11.87 -0.35 -32.05
CA ALA A 183 12.03 -1.72 -32.55
C ALA A 183 12.33 -2.75 -31.42
N ARG A 184 13.01 -2.32 -30.34
CA ARG A 184 13.38 -3.16 -29.20
C ARG A 184 12.39 -3.09 -28.03
N ALA A 185 11.55 -2.05 -28.00
CA ALA A 185 10.63 -1.76 -26.90
C ALA A 185 9.73 -2.94 -26.50
N PRO A 186 9.09 -3.70 -27.42
CA PRO A 186 8.22 -4.81 -27.03
C PRO A 186 8.96 -5.90 -26.23
N GLN A 187 10.18 -6.25 -26.64
CA GLN A 187 11.00 -7.27 -25.98
C GLN A 187 11.49 -6.79 -24.60
N LEU A 188 11.97 -5.55 -24.54
CA LEU A 188 12.46 -4.95 -23.30
C LEU A 188 11.35 -4.79 -22.26
N LEU A 189 10.16 -4.36 -22.66
CA LEU A 189 9.01 -4.20 -21.78
C LEU A 189 8.49 -5.55 -21.29
N GLN A 190 8.51 -6.58 -22.12
CA GLN A 190 8.13 -7.93 -21.68
C GLN A 190 9.00 -8.43 -20.52
N GLN A 191 10.28 -8.07 -20.51
CA GLN A 191 11.24 -8.50 -19.50
C GLN A 191 11.32 -7.57 -18.29
N PHE A 192 11.29 -6.24 -18.51
CA PHE A 192 11.69 -5.26 -17.50
C PHE A 192 10.65 -4.16 -17.22
N ALA A 193 9.40 -4.26 -17.70
CA ALA A 193 8.37 -3.22 -17.47
C ALA A 193 8.08 -2.92 -15.98
N MET A 194 8.40 -3.83 -15.07
CA MET A 194 8.28 -3.62 -13.61
C MET A 194 9.55 -3.06 -12.96
N HIS A 195 10.65 -2.96 -13.72
CA HIS A 195 11.98 -2.58 -13.23
C HIS A 195 12.57 -1.46 -14.09
N PRO A 196 12.06 -0.21 -13.97
CA PRO A 196 12.47 0.92 -14.81
C PRO A 196 13.98 1.15 -14.90
N LYS A 197 14.72 0.95 -13.79
CA LYS A 197 16.18 1.10 -13.80
C LYS A 197 16.87 0.07 -14.71
N GLN A 198 16.44 -1.18 -14.66
CA GLN A 198 16.97 -2.25 -15.51
C GLN A 198 16.52 -2.06 -16.96
N LEU A 199 15.26 -1.67 -17.16
CA LEU A 199 14.71 -1.35 -18.48
C LEU A 199 15.52 -0.27 -19.19
N LEU A 200 15.84 0.83 -18.49
CA LEU A 200 16.64 1.93 -19.04
C LEU A 200 18.09 1.53 -19.32
N ARG A 201 18.71 0.72 -18.45
CA ARG A 201 20.05 0.16 -18.70
C ARG A 201 20.06 -0.72 -19.96
N ALA A 202 19.11 -1.64 -20.07
CA ALA A 202 18.98 -2.52 -21.23
C ALA A 202 18.69 -1.74 -22.52
N ALA A 203 17.89 -0.66 -22.43
CA ALA A 203 17.61 0.23 -23.55
C ALA A 203 18.89 0.95 -24.04
N SER A 204 19.73 1.41 -23.12
CA SER A 204 20.99 2.11 -23.44
C SER A 204 22.07 1.22 -24.08
N GLY A 205 21.91 -0.11 -24.09
CA GLY A 205 22.87 -1.04 -24.69
C GLY A 205 24.13 -1.27 -23.85
N ASP A 206 24.04 -1.06 -22.53
CA ASP A 206 25.15 -1.31 -21.60
C ASP A 206 25.28 -2.84 -21.37
N ASP A 207 25.86 -3.55 -22.34
CA ASP A 207 25.96 -5.02 -22.44
C ASP A 207 26.80 -5.71 -21.35
N ARG A 208 27.34 -4.97 -20.37
CA ARG A 208 28.25 -5.53 -19.36
C ARG A 208 27.56 -6.35 -18.27
N ILE A 209 26.23 -6.42 -18.22
CA ILE A 209 25.49 -7.02 -17.09
C ILE A 209 24.21 -7.74 -17.58
N MET A 210 24.27 -8.54 -18.65
CA MET A 210 23.10 -9.34 -19.05
C MET A 210 22.93 -10.64 -18.26
N ASP A 211 24.00 -11.28 -17.79
CA ASP A 211 23.87 -12.58 -17.09
C ASP A 211 23.48 -12.44 -15.61
N SER A 212 24.07 -11.50 -14.87
CA SER A 212 23.82 -11.42 -13.41
C SER A 212 22.49 -10.76 -13.05
N ASP A 213 22.00 -9.80 -13.84
CA ASP A 213 20.75 -9.10 -13.54
C ASP A 213 19.52 -9.91 -13.98
N VAL A 214 19.63 -10.73 -15.04
CA VAL A 214 18.56 -11.63 -15.48
C VAL A 214 18.38 -12.79 -14.50
N GLU A 215 19.49 -13.32 -13.93
CA GLU A 215 19.43 -14.28 -12.81
C GLU A 215 18.82 -13.66 -11.55
N ALA A 216 19.14 -12.40 -11.21
CA ALA A 216 18.56 -11.73 -10.05
C ALA A 216 17.04 -11.49 -10.22
N VAL A 217 16.57 -11.12 -11.41
CA VAL A 217 15.13 -10.95 -11.72
C VAL A 217 14.42 -12.31 -11.72
N HIS A 218 15.03 -13.36 -12.29
CA HIS A 218 14.48 -14.71 -12.22
C HIS A 218 14.46 -15.27 -10.81
N GLN A 219 15.47 -14.99 -9.98
CA GLN A 219 15.48 -15.39 -8.57
C GLN A 219 14.47 -14.60 -7.74
N GLN A 220 14.23 -13.31 -8.04
CA GLN A 220 13.15 -12.54 -7.40
C GLN A 220 11.76 -12.99 -7.83
N GLN A 221 11.57 -13.43 -9.08
CA GLN A 221 10.30 -14.04 -9.52
C GLN A 221 10.12 -15.48 -9.01
N ALA A 222 11.21 -16.24 -8.89
CA ALA A 222 11.20 -17.61 -8.37
C ALA A 222 11.07 -17.67 -6.84
N SER A 223 11.56 -16.66 -6.09
CA SER A 223 11.37 -16.58 -4.64
C SER A 223 9.92 -16.24 -4.24
N VAL A 224 9.16 -15.58 -5.12
CA VAL A 224 7.70 -15.45 -5.01
C VAL A 224 6.99 -16.79 -5.27
N SER A 225 7.67 -17.74 -5.90
CA SER A 225 7.10 -18.96 -6.44
C SER A 225 7.78 -20.23 -5.91
N HIS A 226 8.03 -20.39 -4.61
CA HIS A 226 8.11 -21.71 -3.95
C HIS A 226 8.40 -21.59 -2.43
N SER A 227 7.38 -21.76 -1.59
CA SER A 227 7.51 -22.48 -0.32
C SER A 227 6.15 -23.06 0.12
N VAL A 228 5.58 -23.92 -0.74
CA VAL A 228 4.51 -24.84 -0.31
C VAL A 228 5.05 -26.26 -0.33
N THR A 229 5.59 -26.67 0.82
CA THR A 229 5.68 -28.04 1.36
C THR A 229 6.19 -27.83 2.80
N SER A 230 5.66 -28.32 3.90
CA SER A 230 4.78 -29.44 4.22
C SER A 230 4.17 -29.13 5.60
N SER A 231 2.84 -28.93 5.70
CA SER A 231 2.10 -28.90 6.99
C SER A 231 0.59 -29.09 6.80
N VAL A 232 0.16 -29.89 5.83
CA VAL A 232 -1.28 -30.13 5.57
C VAL A 232 -1.83 -31.38 6.28
N ALA A 233 -1.00 -32.18 6.95
CA ALA A 233 -1.46 -33.44 7.55
C ALA A 233 -2.04 -33.34 8.97
N ILE A 234 -1.90 -32.20 9.68
CA ILE A 234 -2.32 -32.09 11.11
C ILE A 234 -3.57 -31.19 11.30
N GLY A 235 -3.86 -30.29 10.36
CA GLY A 235 -5.01 -29.37 10.46
C GLY A 235 -6.37 -29.98 10.14
N LEU A 236 -6.43 -31.01 9.28
CA LEU A 236 -7.70 -31.57 8.82
C LEU A 236 -8.45 -32.35 9.91
N GLY A 237 -7.72 -32.99 10.84
CA GLY A 237 -8.31 -33.74 11.95
C GLY A 237 -9.01 -32.86 12.98
N ILE A 238 -8.48 -31.65 13.23
CA ILE A 238 -9.04 -30.70 14.20
C ILE A 238 -10.33 -30.09 13.65
N VAL A 239 -10.38 -29.76 12.35
CA VAL A 239 -11.60 -29.22 11.72
C VAL A 239 -12.74 -30.23 11.78
N ILE A 240 -12.48 -31.51 11.49
CA ILE A 240 -13.52 -32.56 11.53
C ILE A 240 -14.04 -32.78 12.96
N ALA A 241 -13.16 -32.79 13.97
CA ALA A 241 -13.58 -32.95 15.36
C ALA A 241 -14.40 -31.76 15.87
N VAL A 242 -14.01 -30.53 15.51
CA VAL A 242 -14.75 -29.31 15.87
C VAL A 242 -16.09 -29.24 15.14
N SER A 243 -16.14 -29.62 13.86
CA SER A 243 -17.39 -29.67 13.10
C SER A 243 -18.37 -30.71 13.67
N ALA A 244 -17.89 -31.88 14.10
CA ALA A 244 -18.73 -32.90 14.73
C ALA A 244 -19.27 -32.42 16.09
N ALA A 245 -18.44 -31.76 16.91
CA ALA A 245 -18.87 -31.21 18.19
C ALA A 245 -19.92 -30.09 18.05
N ILE A 246 -19.73 -29.19 17.07
CA ILE A 246 -20.71 -28.14 16.75
C ILE A 246 -22.02 -28.76 16.25
N PHE A 247 -21.97 -29.79 15.42
CA PHE A 247 -23.17 -30.45 14.89
C PHE A 247 -23.98 -31.14 16.00
N ILE A 248 -23.32 -31.82 16.94
CA ILE A 248 -23.98 -32.42 18.11
C ILE A 248 -24.59 -31.33 19.00
N PHE A 249 -23.86 -30.24 19.25
CA PHE A 249 -24.36 -29.14 20.07
C PHE A 249 -25.57 -28.43 19.44
N VAL A 250 -25.59 -28.26 18.11
CA VAL A 250 -26.73 -27.66 17.39
C VAL A 250 -27.93 -28.60 17.35
N GLN A 251 -27.74 -29.92 17.21
CA GLN A 251 -28.83 -30.90 17.27
C GLN A 251 -29.47 -30.98 18.67
N MET A 252 -28.69 -30.84 19.75
CA MET A 252 -29.23 -30.81 21.12
C MET A 252 -30.02 -29.54 21.45
N ASN A 253 -29.82 -28.44 20.71
CA ASN A 253 -30.43 -27.14 21.00
C ASN A 253 -31.61 -26.78 20.10
N ASN A 254 -32.04 -27.67 19.20
CA ASN A 254 -33.10 -27.40 18.21
C ASN A 254 -34.44 -28.12 18.48
N ASP A 255 -34.63 -28.68 19.68
CA ASP A 255 -35.99 -28.93 20.17
C ASP A 255 -36.55 -27.60 20.69
N ASP A 256 -37.42 -27.02 19.86
CA ASP A 256 -38.31 -25.85 20.06
C ASP A 256 -37.99 -24.63 19.20
N GLY A 257 -38.78 -24.45 18.14
CA GLY A 257 -38.85 -23.17 17.43
C GLY A 257 -39.32 -23.27 15.99
N ILE A 258 -40.63 -23.26 15.79
CA ILE A 258 -41.28 -23.07 14.48
C ILE A 258 -40.73 -21.78 13.83
N PRO A 259 -40.15 -21.79 12.62
CA PRO A 259 -39.62 -20.58 12.00
C PRO A 259 -40.77 -19.72 11.46
N SER A 260 -40.99 -18.57 12.11
CA SER A 260 -41.81 -17.47 11.60
C SER A 260 -41.22 -16.93 10.30
N LYS A 261 -42.03 -16.93 9.22
CA LYS A 261 -41.69 -16.38 7.90
C LYS A 261 -41.16 -14.94 7.99
N PRO A 262 -40.09 -14.57 7.25
CA PRO A 262 -39.68 -13.19 7.12
C PRO A 262 -40.67 -12.41 6.22
N THR A 263 -41.23 -11.33 6.76
CA THR A 263 -42.06 -10.37 6.03
C THR A 263 -41.17 -9.54 5.09
N MET A 264 -41.39 -9.66 3.78
CA MET A 264 -40.80 -8.77 2.77
C MET A 264 -41.54 -7.43 2.74
N ILE A 265 -40.83 -6.32 2.91
CA ILE A 265 -41.34 -4.97 2.65
C ILE A 265 -40.80 -4.53 1.28
N PRO A 266 -41.63 -4.39 0.23
CA PRO A 266 -41.17 -3.89 -1.05
C PRO A 266 -40.97 -2.37 -1.02
N LEU A 267 -39.79 -1.93 -1.45
CA LEU A 267 -39.44 -0.54 -1.70
C LEU A 267 -39.83 -0.14 -3.13
N ALA A 268 -40.42 1.05 -3.24
CA ALA A 268 -40.66 1.90 -4.40
C ALA A 268 -42.12 2.05 -4.89
N PRO A 269 -42.48 3.25 -5.39
CA PRO A 269 -43.78 3.87 -5.21
C PRO A 269 -44.65 3.72 -6.46
N ASN A 270 -45.98 3.84 -6.31
CA ASN A 270 -46.80 4.15 -7.46
C ASN A 270 -47.94 5.13 -7.15
N LYS A 271 -48.07 6.06 -8.09
CA LYS A 271 -48.97 7.20 -8.13
C LYS A 271 -50.40 6.71 -8.38
N GLN A 272 -51.36 7.28 -7.66
CA GLN A 272 -52.58 7.90 -8.18
C GLN A 272 -53.27 8.69 -7.08
#